data_AF-A0A2A5S930-F1
#
_entry.id   AF-A0A2A5S930-F1
#
_cell.length_a   1.000
_cell.length_b   1.000
_cell.length_c   1.000
_cell.angle_alpha   90.00
_cell.angle_beta   90.00
_cell.angle_gamma   90.00
#
_symmetry.space_group_name_H-M   'P 1'
#
loop_
_entity.id
_entity.type
_entity.pdbx_description
1 polymer ?
#
loop_
_entity_poly.entity_id
_entity_poly.type
_entity_poly.pdbx_seq_one_letter_code
_entity_poly.pdbx_strand_id
1 'polypeptide(L)'
;MEKTPKLRPFAPNGLLSDSQTKQIVAWWNGEKRVVTTREISKIVKVSRGKLTDIFQPDNERPLDDLKLGAVNRLIALYNQDIVEAQKQEKQNKGKDKIVEALATDKERAQKLIDKVNQ
;
A
#
# COMPACT_ATOMS: atom_id res chain seq x y z
N MET A 1 6.99 -17.95 10.02
CA MET A 1 7.50 -17.27 8.82
C MET A 1 6.34 -16.55 8.15
N GLU A 2 6.19 -15.25 8.40
CA GLU A 2 5.19 -14.43 7.70
C GLU A 2 5.63 -14.24 6.24
N LYS A 3 4.98 -14.97 5.34
CA LYS A 3 5.16 -14.76 3.89
C LYS A 3 4.47 -13.44 3.53
N THR A 4 5.26 -12.38 3.38
CA THR A 4 4.78 -11.10 2.84
C THR A 4 4.20 -11.36 1.45
N PRO A 5 2.92 -11.05 1.18
CA PRO A 5 2.30 -11.38 -0.10
C PRO A 5 3.01 -10.63 -1.23
N LYS A 6 3.60 -11.38 -2.16
CA LYS A 6 4.16 -10.82 -3.40
C LYS A 6 3.01 -10.32 -4.27
N LEU A 7 2.87 -9.01 -4.36
CA LEU A 7 1.88 -8.34 -5.20
C LEU A 7 2.32 -8.50 -6.67
N ARG A 8 1.49 -9.19 -7.47
CA ARG A 8 1.76 -9.47 -8.89
C ARG A 8 0.99 -8.47 -9.76
N PRO A 9 1.57 -8.00 -10.88
CA PRO A 9 0.84 -7.16 -11.84
C PRO A 9 -0.38 -7.90 -12.40
N PHE A 10 -1.44 -7.14 -12.63
CA PHE A 10 -2.80 -7.61 -12.90
C PHE A 10 -3.09 -7.88 -14.40
N ALA A 11 -4.15 -8.65 -14.65
CA ALA A 11 -4.54 -9.32 -15.90
C ALA A 11 -4.55 -8.44 -17.17
N PRO A 12 -3.87 -8.86 -18.27
CA PRO A 12 -3.93 -8.16 -19.56
C PRO A 12 -5.23 -8.44 -20.38
N ASN A 13 -6.04 -9.44 -20.02
CA ASN A 13 -7.13 -9.96 -20.87
C ASN A 13 -8.54 -9.99 -20.21
N GLY A 14 -8.91 -8.98 -19.42
CA GLY A 14 -10.30 -8.51 -19.38
C GLY A 14 -11.28 -9.04 -18.32
N LEU A 15 -10.90 -9.96 -17.43
CA LEU A 15 -11.72 -10.29 -16.25
C LEU A 15 -10.86 -10.37 -14.99
N LEU A 16 -11.28 -9.65 -13.96
CA LEU A 16 -10.67 -9.71 -12.64
C LEU A 16 -11.23 -10.91 -11.88
N SER A 17 -10.35 -11.71 -11.30
CA SER A 17 -10.76 -12.75 -10.36
C SER A 17 -11.31 -12.14 -9.07
N ASP A 18 -12.11 -12.90 -8.31
CA ASP A 18 -12.67 -12.43 -7.03
C ASP A 18 -11.59 -11.98 -6.04
N SER A 19 -10.45 -12.67 -6.02
CA SER A 19 -9.29 -12.30 -5.21
C SER A 19 -8.71 -10.94 -5.60
N GLN A 20 -8.66 -10.68 -6.90
CA GLN A 20 -8.19 -9.43 -7.48
C GLN A 20 -9.15 -8.28 -7.18
N THR A 21 -10.46 -8.51 -7.27
CA THR A 21 -11.48 -7.54 -6.87
C THR A 21 -11.37 -7.21 -5.38
N LYS A 22 -11.25 -8.22 -4.51
CA LYS A 22 -11.06 -8.02 -3.05
C LYS A 22 -9.83 -7.19 -2.72
N GLN A 23 -8.72 -7.40 -3.43
CA GLN A 23 -7.51 -6.62 -3.23
C GLN A 23 -7.70 -5.13 -3.57
N ILE A 24 -8.37 -4.84 -4.68
CA ILE A 24 -8.67 -3.45 -5.08
C ILE A 24 -9.63 -2.78 -4.08
N VAL A 25 -10.64 -3.52 -3.59
CA VAL A 25 -11.57 -3.03 -2.56
C VAL A 25 -10.84 -2.73 -1.25
N ALA A 26 -9.98 -3.64 -0.78
CA ALA A 26 -9.18 -3.44 0.43
C ALA A 26 -8.26 -2.21 0.31
N TRP A 27 -7.61 -2.06 -0.84
CA TRP A 27 -6.81 -0.88 -1.16
C TRP A 27 -7.63 0.41 -1.21
N TRP A 28 -8.82 0.38 -1.81
CA TRP A 28 -9.75 1.51 -1.81
C TRP A 28 -10.17 1.93 -0.38
N ASN A 29 -10.33 0.95 0.52
CA ASN A 29 -10.61 1.20 1.93
C ASN A 29 -9.39 1.72 2.72
N GLY A 30 -8.23 1.84 2.09
CA GLY A 30 -7.03 2.45 2.65
C GLY A 30 -5.96 1.47 3.08
N GLU A 31 -6.10 0.17 2.83
CA GLU A 31 -5.03 -0.78 3.13
C GLU A 31 -3.79 -0.49 2.27
N LYS A 32 -2.68 -0.11 2.92
CA LYS A 32 -1.37 0.14 2.30
C LYS A 32 -1.38 1.17 1.16
N ARG A 33 -2.36 2.09 1.19
CA ARG A 33 -2.54 3.09 0.15
C ARG A 33 -1.77 4.37 0.45
N VAL A 34 -1.01 4.86 -0.53
CA VAL A 34 -0.30 6.16 -0.44
C VAL A 34 -1.11 7.26 -1.13
N VAL A 35 -1.75 6.95 -2.27
CA VAL A 35 -2.55 7.92 -3.03
C VAL A 35 -3.90 8.28 -2.39
N THR A 36 -4.33 9.53 -2.55
CA THR A 36 -5.62 10.01 -2.02
C THR A 36 -6.81 9.64 -2.92
N THR A 37 -8.01 9.57 -2.36
CA THR A 37 -9.25 9.35 -3.14
C THR A 37 -9.51 10.43 -4.20
N ARG A 38 -9.01 11.66 -3.98
CA ARG A 38 -9.03 12.74 -4.97
C ARG A 38 -8.16 12.42 -6.18
N GLU A 39 -6.95 11.91 -5.95
CA GLU A 39 -6.03 11.52 -7.03
C GLU A 39 -6.55 10.32 -7.81
N ILE A 40 -7.11 9.32 -7.11
CA ILE A 40 -7.76 8.16 -7.76
C ILE A 40 -8.87 8.65 -8.70
N SER A 41 -9.76 9.53 -8.23
CA SER A 41 -10.83 10.09 -9.06
C SER A 41 -10.31 10.80 -10.32
N LYS A 42 -9.24 11.59 -10.18
CA LYS A 42 -8.61 12.31 -11.29
C LYS A 42 -8.00 11.36 -12.33
N ILE A 43 -7.28 10.34 -11.89
CA ILE A 43 -6.57 9.39 -12.75
C ILE A 43 -7.55 8.45 -13.45
N VAL A 44 -8.50 7.89 -12.70
CA VAL A 44 -9.50 6.94 -13.22
C VAL A 44 -10.53 7.64 -14.12
N LYS A 45 -10.66 8.98 -13.99
CA LYS A 45 -11.65 9.84 -14.66
C LYS A 45 -13.09 9.47 -14.30
N VAL A 46 -13.32 9.20 -13.03
CA VAL A 46 -14.63 8.90 -12.45
C VAL A 46 -14.82 9.81 -11.24
N SER A 47 -16.01 10.36 -11.06
CA SER A 47 -16.28 11.25 -9.93
C SER A 47 -16.08 10.52 -8.59
N ARG A 48 -15.66 11.26 -7.55
CA ARG A 48 -15.48 10.69 -6.21
C ARG A 48 -16.76 10.04 -5.69
N GLY A 49 -17.91 10.70 -5.86
CA GLY A 49 -19.21 10.15 -5.46
C GLY A 49 -19.48 8.80 -6.11
N LYS A 50 -19.32 8.71 -7.44
CA LYS A 50 -19.50 7.44 -8.15
C LYS A 50 -18.51 6.36 -7.69
N LEU A 51 -17.26 6.69 -7.41
CA LEU A 51 -16.31 5.72 -6.85
C LEU A 51 -16.74 5.27 -5.45
N THR A 52 -17.19 6.19 -4.60
CA THR A 52 -17.71 5.85 -3.27
C THR A 52 -18.92 4.93 -3.35
N ASP A 53 -19.87 5.20 -4.24
CA ASP A 53 -21.07 4.39 -4.45
C ASP A 53 -20.71 2.98 -4.97
N ILE A 54 -19.75 2.92 -5.88
CA ILE A 54 -19.26 1.67 -6.43
C ILE A 54 -18.62 0.80 -5.35
N PHE A 55 -17.76 1.36 -4.53
CA PHE A 55 -17.02 0.62 -3.50
C PHE A 55 -17.76 0.55 -2.15
N GLN A 56 -19.10 0.65 -2.15
CA GLN A 56 -19.87 0.43 -0.94
C GLN A 56 -19.77 -1.05 -0.50
N PRO A 57 -19.84 -1.35 0.81
CA PRO A 57 -19.62 -2.70 1.35
C PRO A 57 -20.62 -3.76 0.86
N ASP A 58 -21.80 -3.32 0.44
CA ASP A 58 -22.90 -4.13 -0.08
C ASP A 58 -22.80 -4.41 -1.59
N ASN A 59 -21.89 -3.75 -2.30
CA ASN A 59 -21.65 -4.03 -3.71
C ASN A 59 -20.72 -5.25 -3.85
N GLU A 60 -21.30 -6.40 -4.23
CA GLU A 60 -20.55 -7.64 -4.46
C GLU A 60 -19.64 -7.56 -5.71
N ARG A 61 -19.95 -6.68 -6.68
CA ARG A 61 -19.26 -6.57 -7.97
C ARG A 61 -18.93 -5.12 -8.34
N PRO A 62 -18.12 -4.42 -7.53
CA PRO A 62 -17.89 -2.98 -7.68
C PRO A 62 -17.26 -2.62 -9.05
N LEU A 63 -16.48 -3.51 -9.64
CA LEU A 63 -15.73 -3.21 -10.86
C LEU A 63 -16.59 -3.39 -12.14
N ASP A 64 -17.74 -4.05 -12.04
CA ASP A 64 -18.67 -4.22 -13.17
C ASP A 64 -19.37 -2.91 -13.54
N ASP A 65 -19.53 -1.99 -12.58
CA ASP A 65 -20.14 -0.66 -12.76
C ASP A 65 -19.19 0.36 -13.42
N LEU A 66 -17.94 -0.05 -13.68
CA LEU A 66 -16.89 0.76 -14.30
C LEU A 66 -16.70 0.37 -15.77
N LYS A 67 -16.51 1.38 -16.62
CA LYS A 67 -16.05 1.15 -17.99
C LYS A 67 -14.66 0.51 -17.97
N LEU A 68 -14.38 -0.40 -18.90
CA LEU A 68 -13.08 -1.09 -19.02
C LEU A 68 -11.88 -0.15 -18.98
N GLY A 69 -11.96 1.02 -19.64
CA GLY A 69 -10.89 2.02 -19.59
C GLY A 69 -10.67 2.65 -18.21
N ALA A 70 -11.69 2.74 -17.37
CA ALA A 70 -11.57 3.17 -15.98
C ALA A 70 -10.97 2.05 -15.12
N VAL A 71 -11.41 0.81 -15.30
CA VAL A 71 -10.86 -0.38 -14.62
C VAL A 71 -9.36 -0.52 -14.90
N ASN A 72 -8.94 -0.41 -16.17
CA ASN A 72 -7.53 -0.51 -16.54
C ASN A 72 -6.67 0.60 -15.90
N ARG A 73 -7.19 1.82 -15.81
CA ARG A 73 -6.50 2.93 -15.11
C ARG A 73 -6.42 2.71 -13.61
N LEU A 74 -7.48 2.17 -13.01
CA LEU A 74 -7.52 1.83 -11.59
C LEU A 74 -6.48 0.74 -11.25
N ILE A 75 -6.40 -0.30 -12.08
CA ILE A 75 -5.41 -1.38 -11.95
C ILE A 75 -3.99 -0.83 -12.08
N ALA A 76 -3.73 0.01 -13.08
CA ALA A 76 -2.43 0.63 -13.27
C ALA A 76 -2.00 1.46 -12.05
N LEU A 77 -2.94 2.25 -11.51
CA LEU A 77 -2.72 3.04 -10.31
C LEU A 77 -2.45 2.16 -9.08
N TYR A 78 -3.25 1.12 -8.87
CA TYR A 78 -3.04 0.16 -7.78
C TYR A 78 -1.65 -0.47 -7.83
N ASN A 79 -1.21 -0.93 -9.01
CA ASN A 79 0.12 -1.51 -9.18
C ASN A 79 1.24 -0.50 -8.89
N GLN A 80 1.07 0.77 -9.28
CA GLN A 80 2.03 1.84 -9.00
C GLN A 80 2.11 2.14 -7.49
N ASP A 81 0.95 2.31 -6.86
CA ASP A 81 0.83 2.65 -5.43
C ASP A 81 1.44 1.56 -4.54
N ILE A 82 1.28 0.30 -4.91
CA ILE A 82 1.93 -0.83 -4.24
C ILE A 82 3.46 -0.73 -4.28
N VAL A 83 4.02 -0.43 -5.45
CA VAL A 83 5.47 -0.31 -5.61
C VAL A 83 5.99 0.86 -4.77
N GLU A 84 5.20 1.93 -4.69
CA GLU A 84 5.51 3.11 -3.88
C GLU A 84 5.42 2.82 -2.37
N ALA A 85 4.35 2.18 -1.91
CA ALA A 85 4.19 1.75 -0.52
C ALA A 85 5.34 0.84 -0.07
N GLN A 86 5.75 -0.14 -0.90
CA GLN A 86 6.91 -0.99 -0.61
C GLN A 86 8.24 -0.23 -0.53
N LYS A 87 8.40 0.83 -1.32
CA LYS A 87 9.59 1.70 -1.23
C LYS A 87 9.60 2.49 0.09
N GLN A 88 8.45 3.03 0.49
CA GLN A 88 8.32 3.77 1.76
C GLN A 88 8.56 2.84 2.97
N GLU A 89 8.02 1.62 2.96
CA GLU A 89 8.27 0.63 4.03
C GLU A 89 9.76 0.27 4.14
N LYS A 90 10.47 0.12 3.02
CA LYS A 90 11.91 -0.16 3.02
C LYS A 90 12.72 1.03 3.56
N GLN A 91 12.32 2.26 3.25
CA GLN A 91 12.98 3.46 3.76
C GLN A 91 12.74 3.67 5.26
N ASN A 92 11.53 3.41 5.76
CA ASN A 92 11.23 3.52 7.18
C ASN A 92 11.90 2.41 8.01
N LYS A 93 11.92 1.16 7.54
CA LYS A 93 12.70 0.08 8.19
C LYS A 93 14.21 0.34 8.19
N GLY A 94 14.72 1.07 7.20
CA GLY A 94 16.11 1.52 7.17
C GLY A 94 16.40 2.55 8.27
N LYS A 95 15.45 3.45 8.56
CA LYS A 95 15.57 4.44 9.64
C LYS A 95 15.44 3.81 11.02
N ASP A 96 14.49 2.91 11.23
CA ASP A 96 14.28 2.26 12.54
C ASP A 96 15.52 1.44 12.97
N LYS A 97 16.16 0.73 12.03
CA LYS A 97 17.41 0.01 12.29
C LYS A 97 18.58 0.93 12.64
N ILE A 98 18.66 2.12 12.06
CA ILE A 98 19.70 3.10 12.40
C ILE A 98 19.46 3.67 13.80
N VAL A 99 18.20 3.92 14.16
CA VAL A 99 17.83 4.42 15.50
C VAL A 99 18.09 3.35 16.58
N GLU A 100 17.75 2.09 16.34
CA GLU A 100 18.08 0.98 17.26
C GLU A 100 19.59 0.81 17.42
N ALA A 101 20.37 0.86 16.33
CA ALA A 101 21.83 0.78 16.42
C ALA A 101 22.44 1.93 17.25
N LEU A 102 21.98 3.17 17.03
CA LEU A 102 22.43 4.34 17.79
C LEU A 102 22.08 4.28 19.28
N ALA A 103 20.92 3.72 19.63
CA ALA A 103 20.52 3.54 21.04
C ALA A 103 21.39 2.49 21.73
N THR A 104 21.65 1.37 21.03
CA THR A 104 22.48 0.27 21.56
C THR A 104 23.94 0.71 21.76
N ASP A 105 24.47 1.53 20.85
CA ASP A 105 25.85 2.04 20.94
C ASP A 105 26.02 3.06 22.06
N LYS A 106 25.01 3.89 22.35
CA LYS A 106 25.01 4.79 23.52
C LYS A 106 25.04 4.02 24.84
N GLU A 107 24.26 2.95 24.99
CA GLU A 107 24.29 2.12 26.20
C GLU A 107 25.62 1.40 26.40
N ARG A 108 26.26 0.94 25.31
CA ARG A 108 27.59 0.32 25.37
C ARG A 108 28.67 1.31 25.76
N ALA A 109 28.61 2.54 25.23
CA ALA A 109 29.55 3.60 25.58
C ALA A 109 29.44 3.99 27.07
N GLN A 110 28.22 4.10 27.60
CA GLN A 110 28.00 4.42 29.02
C GLN A 110 28.57 3.34 29.95
N LYS A 111 28.31 2.06 29.65
CA LYS A 111 28.86 0.93 30.42
C LYS A 111 30.39 0.83 30.39
N LEU A 112 31.03 1.31 29.34
CA LEU A 112 32.50 1.37 29.25
C LEU A 112 33.06 2.51 30.09
N ILE A 113 32.41 3.67 30.12
CA ILE A 113 32.79 4.81 30.97
C ILE A 113 32.66 4.44 32.46
N ASP A 114 31.54 3.80 32.83
CA ASP A 114 31.29 3.38 34.22
C ASP A 114 32.30 2.32 34.71
N LYS A 115 32.85 1.50 33.80
CA LYS A 115 33.89 0.51 34.11
C LYS A 115 35.30 1.09 34.30
N VAL A 116 35.57 2.27 33.75
CA VAL A 116 36.88 2.94 33.86
C VAL A 116 36.94 3.85 35.10
N ASN A 117 35.78 4.28 35.60
CA ASN A 117 35.66 5.13 36.80
C ASN A 117 35.46 4.34 38.11
N GLN A 118 35.50 3.00 38.07
CA GLN A 118 35.58 2.11 39.25
C GLN A 118 37.02 1.60 39.42
#